data_AF-A0A6J7A0V7-F1
#
_entry.id   AF-A0A6J7A0V7-F1
#
_cell.length_a   1.000
_cell.length_b   1.000
_cell.length_c   1.000
_cell.angle_alpha   90.00
_cell.angle_beta   90.00
_cell.angle_gamma   90.00
#
_symmetry.space_group_name_H-M   'P 1'
#
loop_
_entity.id
_entity.type
_entity.pdbx_description
1 polymer ?
#
loop_
_entity_poly.entity_id
_entity_poly.type
_entity_poly.pdbx_seq_one_letter_code
_entity_poly.pdbx_strand_id
1 'polypeptide(L)'
;MSTTKRHGPGWVAIGDAAGLVNPMNGEGIDYGLESGMLAADLFLANPSLAPAEYDKEIGLRFDAFLRTGRRFSFLIGHPWILRTGLRFAVGTHGIANITLQVMGNLVDSSTPGVGGLAMRSADTLLGIADPVLRKTRASG
;
A
#
# COMPACT_ATOMS: atom_id res chain seq x y z
N MET A 1 -7.22 13.02 8.09
CA MET A 1 -7.45 13.44 6.68
C MET A 1 -6.56 14.64 6.43
N SER A 2 -5.78 14.71 5.35
CA SER A 2 -5.01 15.93 5.02
C SER A 2 -5.90 16.99 4.36
N THR A 3 -6.91 16.54 3.60
CA THR A 3 -7.86 17.41 2.91
C THR A 3 -9.27 17.20 3.46
N THR A 4 -9.76 18.19 4.22
CA THR A 4 -11.10 18.18 4.84
C THR A 4 -12.21 18.53 3.83
N LYS A 5 -11.85 19.16 2.70
CA LYS A 5 -12.79 19.56 1.64
C LYS A 5 -12.08 19.52 0.28
N ARG A 6 -12.57 18.69 -0.65
CA ARG A 6 -11.97 18.50 -1.98
C ARG A 6 -12.71 19.25 -3.10
N HIS A 7 -13.82 19.91 -2.78
CA HIS A 7 -14.62 20.66 -3.75
C HIS A 7 -15.48 21.75 -3.10
N GLY A 8 -16.00 22.66 -3.92
CA GLY A 8 -16.96 23.68 -3.53
C GLY A 8 -17.67 24.30 -4.73
N PRO A 9 -18.46 25.37 -4.53
CA PRO A 9 -19.20 26.00 -5.62
C PRO A 9 -18.24 26.48 -6.72
N GLY A 10 -18.31 25.85 -7.89
CA GLY A 10 -17.50 26.20 -9.06
C GLY A 10 -16.03 25.79 -9.00
N TRP A 11 -15.61 24.97 -8.03
CA TRP A 11 -14.21 24.53 -7.94
C TRP A 11 -14.05 23.11 -7.39
N VAL A 12 -12.96 22.46 -7.79
CA VAL A 12 -12.48 21.19 -7.24
C VAL A 12 -10.97 21.28 -7.01
N ALA A 13 -10.46 20.59 -5.99
CA ALA A 13 -9.03 20.37 -5.82
C ALA A 13 -8.64 19.10 -6.58
N ILE A 14 -7.43 19.08 -7.16
CA ILE A 14 -6.88 17.94 -7.91
C ILE A 14 -5.50 17.54 -7.37
N GLY A 15 -5.06 16.31 -7.66
CA GLY A 15 -3.74 15.80 -7.28
C GLY A 15 -3.41 15.98 -5.80
N ASP A 16 -2.21 16.48 -5.51
CA ASP A 16 -1.72 16.73 -4.15
C ASP A 16 -2.61 17.68 -3.36
N ALA A 17 -3.20 18.69 -4.00
CA ALA A 17 -4.14 19.62 -3.37
C ALA A 17 -5.44 18.91 -2.92
N ALA A 18 -5.80 17.80 -3.55
CA ALA A 18 -6.89 16.92 -3.13
C ALA A 18 -6.45 15.82 -2.14
N GLY A 19 -5.14 15.68 -1.90
CA GLY A 19 -4.56 14.61 -1.08
C GLY A 19 -4.48 13.27 -1.80
N LEU A 20 -4.45 13.30 -3.14
CA LEU A 20 -4.33 12.14 -4.00
C LEU A 20 -2.85 11.85 -4.27
N VAL A 21 -2.21 11.19 -3.31
CA VAL A 21 -0.79 10.77 -3.38
C VAL A 21 -0.70 9.32 -2.98
N ASN A 22 0.09 8.53 -3.71
CA ASN A 22 0.35 7.15 -3.34
C ASN A 22 1.08 7.10 -1.98
N PRO A 23 0.48 6.48 -0.95
CA PRO A 23 1.05 6.49 0.38
C PRO A 23 2.30 5.61 0.52
N MET A 24 2.62 4.73 -0.45
CA MET A 24 3.75 3.82 -0.36
C MET A 24 5.06 4.43 -0.89
N ASN A 25 5.01 5.07 -2.06
CA ASN A 25 6.18 5.65 -2.72
C ASN A 25 6.15 7.19 -2.80
N GLY A 26 5.04 7.83 -2.43
CA GLY A 26 4.88 9.29 -2.50
C GLY A 26 4.60 9.83 -3.90
N GLU A 27 4.28 8.98 -4.87
CA GLU A 27 4.01 9.39 -6.25
C GLU A 27 2.64 10.06 -6.39
N GLY A 28 2.61 11.24 -7.00
CA GLY A 28 1.40 12.05 -7.20
C GLY A 28 1.08 12.37 -8.66
N ILE A 29 2.00 12.09 -9.61
CA ILE A 29 1.89 12.53 -11.01
C ILE A 29 0.65 11.93 -11.68
N ASP A 30 0.51 10.61 -11.65
CA ASP A 30 -0.62 9.92 -12.27
C ASP A 30 -1.96 10.35 -11.66
N TYR A 31 -2.02 10.48 -10.33
CA TYR A 31 -3.21 10.94 -9.63
C TYR A 31 -3.55 12.39 -9.98
N GLY A 32 -2.54 13.26 -10.13
CA GLY A 32 -2.70 14.64 -10.58
C GLY A 32 -3.30 14.71 -11.99
N LEU A 33 -2.77 13.90 -12.92
CA LEU A 33 -3.26 13.82 -14.29
C LEU A 33 -4.68 13.27 -14.35
N GLU A 34 -4.94 12.12 -13.72
CA GLU A 34 -6.25 11.46 -13.78
C GLU A 34 -7.35 12.32 -13.14
N SER A 35 -7.04 12.91 -11.98
CA SER A 35 -7.99 13.78 -11.30
C SER A 35 -8.19 15.12 -12.03
N GLY A 36 -7.17 15.64 -12.71
CA GLY A 36 -7.28 16.83 -13.57
C GLY A 36 -8.14 16.58 -14.81
N MET A 37 -7.93 15.47 -15.51
CA MET A 37 -8.73 15.08 -16.67
C MET A 37 -10.20 14.89 -16.29
N LEU A 38 -10.47 14.14 -15.22
CA LEU A 38 -11.83 13.93 -14.71
C LEU A 38 -12.51 15.26 -14.36
N ALA A 39 -11.81 16.17 -13.68
CA ALA A 39 -12.34 17.49 -13.38
C ALA A 39 -12.70 18.26 -14.65
N ALA A 40 -11.78 18.31 -15.63
CA ALA A 40 -12.01 19.00 -16.89
C ALA A 40 -13.24 18.46 -17.64
N ASP A 41 -13.35 17.13 -17.77
CA ASP A 41 -14.46 16.47 -18.46
C ASP A 41 -15.81 16.80 -17.81
N LEU A 42 -15.88 16.75 -16.48
CA LEU A 42 -17.10 17.06 -15.73
C LEU A 42 -17.48 18.55 -15.84
N PHE A 43 -16.51 19.46 -15.76
CA PHE A 43 -16.77 20.89 -15.91
C PHE A 43 -17.17 21.27 -17.33
N LEU A 44 -16.63 20.59 -18.36
CA LEU A 44 -17.05 20.78 -19.74
C LEU A 44 -18.47 20.24 -20.00
N ALA A 45 -18.84 19.13 -19.35
CA ALA A 45 -20.16 18.53 -19.49
C ALA A 45 -21.26 19.32 -18.76
N ASN A 46 -21.06 19.63 -17.48
CA ASN A 46 -22.00 20.41 -16.68
C ASN A 46 -21.31 21.08 -15.47
N PRO A 47 -20.93 22.36 -15.57
CA PRO A 47 -20.24 23.08 -14.50
C PRO A 47 -21.00 23.11 -13.16
N SER A 48 -22.34 23.04 -13.19
CA SER A 48 -23.17 23.14 -11.99
C SER A 48 -23.16 21.87 -11.15
N LEU A 49 -23.04 20.71 -11.80
CA LEU A 49 -23.00 19.39 -11.15
C LEU A 49 -21.57 18.88 -10.95
N ALA A 50 -20.62 19.39 -11.74
CA ALA A 50 -19.24 18.92 -11.76
C ALA A 50 -18.59 18.75 -10.38
N PRO A 51 -18.70 19.70 -9.41
CA PRO A 51 -18.08 19.51 -8.10
C PRO A 51 -18.62 18.31 -7.31
N ALA A 52 -19.93 18.05 -7.39
CA ALA A 52 -20.57 16.95 -6.67
C ALA A 52 -20.30 15.59 -7.35
N GLU A 53 -20.33 15.56 -8.68
CA GLU A 53 -19.98 14.36 -9.46
C GLU A 53 -18.50 14.00 -9.31
N TYR A 54 -17.63 15.01 -9.27
CA TYR A 54 -16.20 14.83 -9.06
C TYR A 54 -15.90 14.17 -7.72
N ASP A 55 -16.49 14.66 -6.62
CA ASP A 55 -16.27 14.09 -5.28
C ASP A 55 -16.71 12.63 -5.21
N LYS A 56 -17.85 12.31 -5.83
CA LYS A 56 -18.36 10.94 -5.95
C LYS A 56 -17.40 10.04 -6.74
N GLU A 57 -17.00 10.44 -7.93
CA GLU A 57 -16.15 9.64 -8.82
C GLU A 57 -14.74 9.44 -8.23
N ILE A 58 -14.13 10.48 -7.66
CA ILE A 58 -12.85 10.39 -6.96
C ILE A 58 -12.94 9.45 -5.75
N GLY A 59 -14.03 9.55 -4.98
CA GLY A 59 -14.29 8.65 -3.86
C GLY A 59 -14.36 7.19 -4.31
N LEU A 60 -15.06 6.90 -5.41
CA LEU A 60 -15.16 5.54 -5.95
C LEU A 60 -13.81 5.00 -6.43
N ARG A 61 -13.01 5.83 -7.12
CA ARG A 61 -11.75 5.40 -7.72
C ARG A 61 -10.61 5.26 -6.71
N PHE A 62 -10.48 6.20 -5.77
CA PHE A 62 -9.23 6.36 -5.01
C PHE A 62 -9.36 6.13 -3.51
N ASP A 63 -10.53 6.30 -2.91
CA ASP A 63 -10.62 6.27 -1.43
C ASP A 63 -10.31 4.89 -0.84
N ALA A 64 -10.72 3.80 -1.50
CA ALA A 64 -10.43 2.44 -1.02
C ALA A 64 -8.91 2.13 -1.07
N PHE A 65 -8.27 2.46 -2.19
CA PHE A 65 -6.84 2.27 -2.40
C PHE A 65 -6.01 3.13 -1.44
N LEU A 66 -6.27 4.44 -1.40
CA LEU A 66 -5.53 5.37 -0.56
C LEU A 66 -5.70 5.08 0.94
N ARG A 67 -6.88 4.63 1.37
CA ARG A 67 -7.13 4.22 2.77
C ARG A 67 -6.33 2.97 3.13
N THR A 68 -6.29 1.98 2.23
CA THR A 68 -5.56 0.73 2.44
C THR A 68 -4.05 1.00 2.46
N GLY A 69 -3.55 1.72 1.46
CA GLY A 69 -2.14 2.08 1.37
C GLY A 69 -1.67 2.89 2.58
N ARG A 70 -2.46 3.86 3.08
CA ARG A 70 -2.08 4.62 4.29
C ARG A 70 -1.96 3.75 5.53
N ARG A 71 -2.87 2.78 5.70
CA ARG A 71 -2.79 1.81 6.81
C ARG A 71 -1.55 0.93 6.68
N PHE A 72 -1.25 0.49 5.46
CA PHE A 72 -0.05 -0.29 5.18
C PHE A 72 1.23 0.51 5.44
N SER A 73 1.34 1.73 4.91
CA SER A 73 2.48 2.63 5.14
C SER A 73 2.70 2.95 6.62
N PHE A 74 1.62 3.16 7.38
CA PHE A 74 1.71 3.32 8.83
C PHE A 74 2.24 2.05 9.52
N LEU A 75 1.76 0.87 9.11
CA LEU A 75 2.16 -0.41 9.67
C LEU A 75 3.65 -0.70 9.41
N ILE A 76 4.10 -0.55 8.17
CA ILE A 76 5.52 -0.75 7.84
C ILE A 76 6.42 0.35 8.39
N GLY A 77 5.88 1.54 8.68
CA GLY A 77 6.60 2.65 9.32
C GLY A 77 6.67 2.53 10.84
N HIS A 78 5.93 1.59 11.45
CA HIS A 78 5.83 1.49 12.90
C HIS A 78 7.16 1.01 13.50
N PRO A 79 7.77 1.72 14.47
CA PRO A 79 9.10 1.39 14.99
C PRO A 79 9.23 -0.03 15.53
N TRP A 80 8.16 -0.58 16.12
CA TRP A 80 8.17 -1.97 16.56
C TRP A 80 8.21 -2.97 15.39
N ILE A 81 7.46 -2.72 14.31
CA ILE A 81 7.44 -3.59 13.13
C ILE A 81 8.74 -3.46 12.35
N LEU A 82 9.22 -2.23 12.15
CA LEU A 82 10.54 -1.98 11.57
C LEU A 82 11.64 -2.63 12.37
N ARG A 83 11.74 -2.36 13.69
CA ARG A 83 12.82 -2.92 14.51
C ARG A 83 12.75 -4.42 14.62
N THR A 84 11.54 -4.99 14.69
CA THR A 84 11.37 -6.45 14.72
C THR A 84 11.70 -7.07 13.36
N GLY A 85 11.20 -6.50 12.27
CA GLY A 85 11.54 -6.92 10.90
C GLY A 85 13.03 -6.80 10.60
N LEU A 86 13.68 -5.69 10.98
CA LEU A 86 15.14 -5.52 10.88
C LEU A 86 15.88 -6.51 11.78
N ARG A 87 15.41 -6.73 13.01
CA ARG A 87 16.01 -7.71 13.92
C ARG A 87 15.89 -9.13 13.38
N PHE A 88 14.82 -9.48 12.70
CA PHE A 88 14.72 -10.77 12.01
C PHE A 88 15.63 -10.80 10.78
N ALA A 89 15.61 -9.76 9.94
CA ALA A 89 16.44 -9.66 8.74
C ALA A 89 17.96 -9.71 9.02
N VAL A 90 18.40 -9.12 10.13
CA VAL A 90 19.82 -8.94 10.48
C VAL A 90 20.25 -9.83 11.66
N GLY A 91 19.32 -10.50 12.32
CA GLY A 91 19.56 -11.12 13.63
C GLY A 91 20.29 -12.45 13.61
N THR A 92 20.41 -13.13 12.47
CA THR A 92 21.14 -14.41 12.38
C THR A 92 21.83 -14.57 11.03
N HIS A 93 23.00 -15.21 11.01
CA HIS A 93 23.76 -15.52 9.79
C HIS A 93 22.91 -16.24 8.73
N GLY A 94 21.93 -17.06 9.16
CA GLY A 94 21.00 -17.75 8.26
C GLY A 94 20.07 -16.79 7.50
N ILE A 95 19.45 -15.83 8.19
CA ILE A 95 18.51 -14.90 7.54
C ILE A 95 19.25 -13.87 6.69
N ALA A 96 20.46 -13.46 7.10
CA ALA A 96 21.32 -12.63 6.28
C ALA A 96 21.70 -13.31 4.95
N ASN A 97 22.06 -14.60 4.98
CA ASN A 97 22.36 -15.36 3.76
C ASN A 97 21.14 -15.50 2.85
N ILE A 98 19.95 -15.77 3.41
CA ILE A 98 18.71 -15.85 2.62
C ILE A 98 18.39 -14.48 2.00
N THR A 99 18.50 -13.40 2.78
CA THR A 99 18.27 -12.03 2.31
C THR A 99 19.24 -11.67 1.18
N LEU A 100 20.53 -12.01 1.33
CA LEU A 100 21.55 -11.81 0.30
C LEU A 100 21.32 -12.67 -0.95
N GLN A 101 20.85 -13.91 -0.81
CA GLN A 101 20.52 -14.78 -1.94
C GLN A 101 19.32 -14.26 -2.73
N VAL A 102 18.29 -13.76 -2.03
CA VAL A 102 17.11 -13.15 -2.65
C VAL A 102 17.47 -11.82 -3.31
N MET A 103 18.23 -10.95 -2.64
CA MET A 103 18.67 -9.66 -3.18
C MET A 103 19.69 -9.81 -4.32
N GLY A 104 20.53 -10.84 -4.27
CA GLY A 104 21.55 -11.13 -5.27
C GLY A 104 21.07 -11.95 -6.47
N ASN A 105 19.78 -12.32 -6.52
CA ASN A 105 19.20 -13.19 -7.54
C ASN A 105 19.95 -14.54 -7.69
N LEU A 106 20.53 -15.04 -6.59
CA LEU A 106 21.31 -16.29 -6.51
C LEU A 106 20.45 -17.50 -6.13
N VAL A 107 19.14 -17.45 -6.40
CA VAL A 107 18.26 -18.62 -6.25
C VAL A 107 18.51 -19.56 -7.44
N ASP A 108 19.66 -20.20 -7.44
CA ASP A 108 19.91 -21.35 -8.31
C ASP A 108 19.39 -22.60 -7.58
N SER A 109 18.41 -23.23 -8.21
CA SER A 109 17.62 -24.36 -7.74
C SER A 109 18.39 -25.67 -7.47
N SER A 110 19.72 -25.63 -7.31
CA SER A 110 20.58 -26.82 -7.35
C SER A 110 21.53 -27.00 -6.17
N THR A 111 21.36 -26.30 -5.04
CA THR A 111 22.21 -26.54 -3.85
C THR A 111 21.54 -27.51 -2.86
N PRO A 112 22.08 -28.74 -2.63
CA PRO A 112 21.55 -29.67 -1.63
C PRO A 112 21.94 -29.17 -0.24
N GLY A 113 20.97 -28.61 0.50
CA GLY A 113 21.18 -28.24 1.90
C GLY A 113 20.09 -27.32 2.44
N VAL A 114 19.73 -27.54 3.70
CA VAL A 114 18.99 -26.74 4.72
C VAL A 114 17.95 -25.69 4.26
N GLY A 115 18.21 -24.85 3.26
CA GLY A 115 17.30 -23.83 2.73
C GLY A 115 16.00 -24.39 2.15
N GLY A 116 16.07 -25.51 1.42
CA GLY A 116 14.86 -26.17 0.90
C GLY A 116 13.94 -26.74 1.99
N LEU A 117 14.52 -27.16 3.13
CA LEU A 117 13.76 -27.63 4.29
C LEU A 117 13.16 -26.46 5.06
N ALA A 118 13.90 -25.36 5.19
CA ALA A 118 13.45 -24.13 5.83
C ALA A 118 12.26 -23.48 5.11
N MET A 119 12.26 -23.47 3.77
CA MET A 119 11.18 -22.87 2.99
C MET A 119 9.88 -23.70 3.09
N ARG A 120 10.00 -25.04 3.04
CA ARG A 120 8.84 -25.94 3.24
C ARG A 120 8.27 -25.87 4.67
N SER A 121 9.12 -25.71 5.68
CA SER A 121 8.68 -25.55 7.06
C SER A 121 8.07 -24.17 7.32
N ALA A 122 8.57 -23.10 6.68
CA ALA A 122 7.96 -21.78 6.71
C ALA A 122 6.58 -21.76 6.05
N ASP A 123 6.42 -22.37 4.87
CA ASP A 123 5.11 -22.50 4.21
C ASP A 123 4.11 -23.31 5.05
N THR A 124 4.59 -24.37 5.70
CA THR A 124 3.76 -25.19 6.60
C THR A 124 3.34 -24.40 7.84
N LEU A 125 4.26 -23.64 8.46
CA LEU A 125 3.96 -22.78 9.61
C LEU A 125 3.00 -21.65 9.27
N LEU A 126 3.17 -21.01 8.12
CA LEU A 126 2.28 -19.96 7.64
C LEU A 126 0.88 -20.50 7.33
N GLY A 127 0.78 -21.69 6.72
CA GLY A 127 -0.50 -22.36 6.49
C GLY A 127 -1.24 -22.74 7.77
N ILE A 128 -0.52 -23.06 8.85
CA ILE A 128 -1.10 -23.38 10.17
C ILE A 128 -1.48 -22.10 10.93
N ALA A 129 -0.74 -21.00 10.76
CA ALA A 129 -1.00 -19.74 11.44
C ALA A 129 -2.13 -18.91 10.81
N ASP A 130 -2.44 -19.12 9.52
CA ASP A 130 -3.48 -18.39 8.78
C ASP A 130 -4.89 -18.42 9.43
N PRO A 131 -5.41 -19.57 9.92
CA PRO A 131 -6.70 -19.59 10.63
C PRO A 131 -6.69 -18.88 11.99
N VAL A 132 -5.52 -18.79 12.66
CA VAL A 132 -5.38 -18.08 13.96
C VAL A 132 -5.29 -16.57 13.74
N LEU A 133 -4.56 -16.13 12.72
CA LEU A 133 -4.46 -14.72 12.31
C LEU A 133 -5.80 -14.17 11.79
N ARG A 134 -6.64 -15.01 11.18
CA ARG A 134 -8.02 -14.65 10.82
C ARG A 134 -8.94 -14.47 12.03
N LYS A 135 -8.73 -15.21 13.13
CA LYS A 135 -9.54 -15.11 14.36
C LYS A 135 -9.26 -13.86 15.19
N THR A 136 -8.02 -13.40 15.24
CA THR A 136 -7.65 -12.17 15.96
C THR A 136 -8.12 -10.88 15.29
N ARG A 137 -8.67 -10.97 14.06
CA ARG A 137 -9.29 -9.86 13.32
C ARG A 137 -10.71 -9.50 13.81
N ALA A 138 -11.34 -10.32 14.66
CA ALA A 138 -12.75 -10.18 15.02
C ALA A 138 -13.02 -9.49 16.38
N SER A 139 -12.00 -9.02 17.09
CA SER A 139 -12.20 -8.47 18.45
C SER A 139 -11.23 -7.35 18.84
N GLY A 140 -10.94 -6.44 17.91
CA GLY A 140 -10.17 -5.22 18.18
C GLY A 140 -10.65 -4.05 17.34
#